data_AF-A0A8T9B779-F1
#
_entry.id   AF-A0A8T9B779-F1
#
_cell.length_a   1.000
_cell.length_b   1.000
_cell.length_c   1.000
_cell.angle_alpha   90.00
_cell.angle_beta   90.00
_cell.angle_gamma   90.00
#
_symmetry.space_group_name_H-M   'P 1'
#
loop_
_entity.id
_entity.type
_entity.pdbx_description
1 polymer ?
#
loop_
_entity_poly.entity_id
_entity_poly.type
_entity_poly.pdbx_seq_one_letter_code
_entity_poly.pdbx_strand_id
1 'polypeptide(L)'
;MGKGRGRGKVALSLGAYGATMVPGAEYSGVYDEGCRSAVQLEAWHSERIGAFGCLYGGGSGGGEKEDEKRECWDMVDFVAFETIPRLEEVVAVRAVMDKLPEGMERDYWISCVFPGERNRLPDGSTVREVVRAMLGGEARRPRGIGVNCTRVGKVEGLVREFEDAVCELGLSGEVALVLYPDGTRGEVYNTSTKEWEKIEGVEESEVSWDEMVFGNVQRARDRGVWKEIFVGGCCKTTPDHIAKLRKRIDEMDVI
;
A
#
# COMPACT_ATOMS: atom_id res chain seq x y z
N MET A 1 -21.86 5.80 -18.77
CA MET A 1 -20.45 5.50 -19.12
C MET A 1 -19.67 6.80 -19.01
N GLY A 2 -18.95 7.01 -17.90
CA GLY A 2 -18.12 8.20 -17.73
C GLY A 2 -16.97 8.20 -18.72
N LYS A 3 -16.79 9.31 -19.45
CA LYS A 3 -15.61 9.53 -20.30
C LYS A 3 -14.38 9.64 -19.41
N GLY A 4 -13.62 8.57 -19.24
CA GLY A 4 -12.29 8.63 -18.63
C GLY A 4 -11.37 9.51 -19.48
N ARG A 5 -10.90 10.62 -18.92
CA ARG A 5 -9.88 11.49 -19.52
C ARG A 5 -8.51 10.88 -19.21
N GLY A 6 -7.84 10.35 -20.24
CA GLY A 6 -6.46 9.82 -20.19
C GLY A 6 -6.36 8.29 -20.25
N ARG A 7 -5.21 7.78 -20.70
CA ARG A 7 -4.84 6.36 -20.48
C ARG A 7 -4.72 6.14 -18.97
N GLY A 8 -5.33 5.07 -18.46
CA GLY A 8 -5.17 4.68 -17.06
C GLY A 8 -3.70 4.40 -16.72
N LYS A 9 -3.36 4.50 -15.45
CA LYS A 9 -2.03 4.18 -14.92
C LYS A 9 -1.98 2.71 -14.49
N VAL A 10 -0.83 2.08 -14.65
CA VAL A 10 -0.59 0.68 -14.27
C VAL A 10 0.36 0.63 -13.08
N ALA A 11 -0.08 0.00 -11.98
CA ALA A 11 0.75 -0.26 -10.81
C ALA A 11 1.06 -1.75 -10.70
N LEU A 12 2.34 -2.09 -10.55
CA LEU A 12 2.79 -3.44 -10.24
C LEU A 12 2.62 -3.69 -8.74
N SER A 13 1.73 -4.60 -8.37
CA SER A 13 1.52 -5.00 -6.98
C SER A 13 2.62 -5.94 -6.49
N LEU A 14 3.24 -5.59 -5.36
CA LEU A 14 4.18 -6.41 -4.62
C LEU A 14 3.77 -6.47 -3.15
N GLY A 15 3.05 -7.54 -2.77
CA GLY A 15 2.66 -7.79 -1.38
C GLY A 15 3.84 -8.12 -0.44
N ALA A 16 3.58 -8.15 0.86
CA ALA A 16 4.56 -8.48 1.89
C ALA A 16 5.09 -9.92 1.83
N TYR A 17 6.29 -10.17 2.38
CA TYR A 17 6.86 -11.52 2.52
C TYR A 17 5.89 -12.49 3.19
N GLY A 18 5.22 -12.04 4.25
CA GLY A 18 4.26 -12.84 5.01
C GLY A 18 3.17 -13.47 4.16
N ALA A 19 2.78 -12.87 3.04
CA ALA A 19 1.75 -13.40 2.15
C ALA A 19 2.19 -14.66 1.39
N THR A 20 3.50 -14.94 1.34
CA THR A 20 4.06 -16.15 0.71
C THR A 20 4.26 -17.30 1.70
N MET A 21 4.09 -17.04 3.00
CA MET A 21 4.26 -18.04 4.05
C MET A 21 3.02 -18.94 4.17
N VAL A 22 3.22 -20.12 4.79
CA VAL A 22 2.14 -21.05 5.12
C VAL A 22 2.25 -21.46 6.61
N PRO A 23 1.30 -21.08 7.48
CA PRO A 23 0.17 -20.17 7.21
C PRO A 23 0.64 -18.74 6.87
N GLY A 24 -0.25 -17.95 6.24
CA GLY A 24 0.04 -16.57 5.87
C GLY A 24 0.30 -15.68 7.09
N ALA A 25 1.30 -14.81 6.99
CA ALA A 25 1.77 -13.93 8.06
C ALA A 25 1.62 -12.43 7.71
N GLU A 26 0.94 -12.09 6.62
CA GLU A 26 0.72 -10.71 6.16
C GLU A 26 -0.14 -9.87 7.12
N TYR A 27 -0.88 -10.51 8.03
CA TYR A 27 -1.64 -9.82 9.09
C TYR A 27 -1.04 -10.00 10.50
N SER A 28 -0.07 -10.91 10.68
CA SER A 28 0.58 -11.16 11.97
C SER A 28 1.99 -10.57 12.07
N GLY A 29 2.68 -10.38 10.95
CA GLY A 29 4.08 -9.97 10.91
C GLY A 29 5.06 -11.02 11.47
N VAL A 30 4.59 -12.24 11.77
CA VAL A 30 5.43 -13.30 12.34
C VAL A 30 6.13 -14.05 11.20
N TYR A 31 7.28 -13.53 10.78
CA TYR A 31 8.09 -14.10 9.70
C TYR A 31 9.04 -15.19 10.21
N ASP A 32 9.44 -16.09 9.31
CA ASP A 32 10.46 -17.10 9.61
C ASP A 32 11.86 -16.49 9.77
N GLU A 33 12.80 -17.28 10.28
CA GLU A 33 14.18 -16.83 10.54
C GLU A 33 14.95 -16.49 9.25
N GLY A 34 14.53 -17.06 8.11
CA GLY A 34 15.16 -16.87 6.81
C GLY A 34 14.90 -15.49 6.21
N CYS A 35 13.81 -14.83 6.58
CA CYS A 35 13.41 -13.54 6.01
C CYS A 35 12.76 -12.60 7.05
N ARG A 36 13.53 -12.16 8.05
CA ARG A 36 13.04 -11.24 9.10
C ARG A 36 13.80 -9.93 9.24
N SER A 37 15.05 -9.89 8.77
CA SER A 37 15.88 -8.68 8.81
C SER A 37 15.70 -7.85 7.53
N ALA A 38 15.96 -6.55 7.62
CA ALA A 38 15.87 -5.66 6.46
C ALA A 38 16.75 -6.13 5.29
N VAL A 39 17.94 -6.69 5.56
CA VAL A 39 18.85 -7.21 4.51
C VAL A 39 18.28 -8.43 3.80
N GLN A 40 17.70 -9.38 4.55
CA GLN A 40 17.07 -10.57 3.96
C GLN A 40 15.84 -10.17 3.12
N LEU A 41 15.00 -9.28 3.67
CA LEU A 41 13.81 -8.76 2.99
C LEU A 41 14.18 -7.95 1.75
N GLU A 42 15.30 -7.20 1.78
CA GLU A 42 15.80 -6.46 0.62
C GLU A 42 16.18 -7.41 -0.51
N ALA A 43 16.94 -8.48 -0.19
CA ALA A 43 17.32 -9.49 -1.17
C ALA A 43 16.07 -10.16 -1.78
N TRP A 44 15.09 -10.49 -0.94
CA TRP A 44 13.83 -11.12 -1.38
C TRP A 44 12.99 -10.21 -2.30
N HIS A 45 12.81 -8.94 -1.93
CA HIS A 45 12.09 -7.98 -2.78
C HIS A 45 12.85 -7.67 -4.08
N SER A 46 14.19 -7.65 -4.04
CA SER A 46 15.02 -7.46 -5.24
C SER A 46 14.83 -8.59 -6.24
N GLU A 47 14.77 -9.84 -5.78
CA GLU A 47 14.49 -10.99 -6.66
C GLU A 47 13.12 -10.85 -7.35
N ARG A 48 12.10 -10.38 -6.61
CA ARG A 48 10.75 -10.20 -7.15
C ARG A 48 10.66 -9.11 -8.20
N ILE A 49 11.30 -7.96 -7.98
CA ILE A 49 11.39 -6.94 -9.03
C ILE A 49 12.17 -7.49 -10.24
N GLY A 50 13.18 -8.34 -10.00
CA GLY A 50 13.96 -9.04 -11.02
C GLY A 50 13.14 -9.96 -11.94
N ALA A 51 11.96 -10.38 -11.49
CA ALA A 51 11.03 -11.13 -12.33
C ALA A 51 10.38 -10.25 -13.41
N PHE A 52 10.21 -8.95 -13.14
CA PHE A 52 9.57 -7.98 -14.02
C PHE A 52 10.56 -7.10 -14.78
N GLY A 53 11.81 -6.99 -14.34
CA GLY A 53 12.87 -6.26 -15.05
C GLY A 53 14.25 -6.89 -14.81
N CYS A 54 15.20 -6.68 -15.72
CA CYS A 54 16.54 -7.28 -15.62
C CYS A 54 17.41 -6.58 -14.55
N LEU A 55 17.10 -6.79 -13.26
CA LEU A 55 17.86 -6.20 -12.13
C LEU A 55 19.26 -6.79 -11.94
N TYR A 56 19.47 -8.03 -12.38
CA TYR A 56 20.76 -8.67 -12.32
C TYR A 56 21.22 -8.91 -13.75
N GLY A 57 22.41 -8.40 -14.09
CA GLY A 57 23.16 -8.79 -15.30
C GLY A 57 23.60 -10.25 -15.26
N GLY A 58 22.66 -11.15 -14.94
CA GLY A 58 22.83 -12.58 -14.81
C GLY A 58 22.74 -13.24 -16.16
N GLY A 59 23.83 -13.12 -16.92
CA GLY A 59 24.11 -13.98 -18.07
C GLY A 59 24.08 -13.22 -19.39
N SER A 60 25.23 -13.17 -20.04
CA SER A 60 25.38 -12.86 -21.46
C SER A 60 24.41 -13.70 -22.29
N GLY A 61 23.23 -13.15 -22.57
CA GLY A 61 22.16 -13.90 -23.21
C GLY A 61 21.01 -13.01 -23.64
N GLY A 62 21.33 -11.86 -24.25
CA GLY A 62 20.33 -11.03 -24.93
C GLY A 62 19.47 -11.89 -25.84
N GLY A 63 18.20 -11.99 -25.51
CA GLY A 63 17.23 -12.86 -26.15
C GLY A 63 15.81 -12.43 -25.79
N GLU A 64 14.83 -12.95 -26.54
CA GLU A 64 13.42 -12.52 -26.51
C GLU A 64 12.82 -12.37 -25.10
N LYS A 65 13.24 -13.19 -24.13
CA LYS A 65 12.75 -13.13 -22.74
C LYS A 65 13.23 -11.93 -21.94
N GLU A 66 14.41 -11.38 -22.23
CA GLU A 66 14.91 -10.17 -21.56
C GLU A 66 14.23 -8.93 -22.13
N ASP A 67 13.99 -8.93 -23.45
CA ASP A 67 13.24 -7.87 -24.14
C ASP A 67 11.78 -7.83 -23.65
N GLU A 68 11.11 -8.98 -23.54
CA GLU A 68 9.75 -9.08 -22.99
C GLU A 68 9.66 -8.57 -21.53
N LYS A 69 10.66 -8.89 -20.69
CA LYS A 69 10.73 -8.37 -19.32
C LYS A 69 10.92 -6.85 -19.33
N ARG A 70 11.80 -6.34 -20.18
CA ARG A 70 12.02 -4.90 -20.31
C ARG A 70 10.75 -4.17 -20.76
N GLU A 71 10.06 -4.70 -21.77
CA GLU A 71 8.77 -4.16 -22.22
C GLU A 71 7.72 -4.21 -21.11
N CYS A 72 7.66 -5.29 -20.33
CA CYS A 72 6.78 -5.40 -19.17
C CYS A 72 7.06 -4.28 -18.15
N TRP A 73 8.33 -4.08 -17.79
CA TRP A 73 8.73 -3.00 -16.87
C TRP A 73 8.41 -1.60 -17.40
N ASP A 74 8.57 -1.39 -18.71
CA ASP A 74 8.29 -0.10 -19.35
C ASP A 74 6.79 0.24 -19.44
N MET A 75 5.90 -0.75 -19.23
CA MET A 75 4.46 -0.52 -19.07
C MET A 75 4.05 -0.18 -17.62
N VAL A 76 4.92 -0.38 -16.64
CA VAL A 76 4.63 -0.11 -15.22
C VAL A 76 4.86 1.37 -14.92
N ASP A 77 3.81 2.09 -14.52
CA ASP A 77 3.91 3.48 -14.07
C ASP A 77 4.34 3.58 -12.60
N PHE A 78 3.84 2.66 -11.76
CA PHE A 78 4.10 2.63 -10.32
C PHE A 78 4.43 1.24 -9.80
N VAL A 79 5.21 1.15 -8.73
CA VAL A 79 5.30 -0.08 -7.92
C VAL A 79 4.51 0.11 -6.62
N ALA A 80 3.63 -0.83 -6.31
CA ALA A 80 2.75 -0.80 -5.15
C ALA A 80 3.21 -1.85 -4.13
N PHE A 81 4.00 -1.43 -3.14
CA PHE A 81 4.35 -2.30 -2.02
C PHE A 81 3.24 -2.25 -0.99
N GLU A 82 2.52 -3.35 -0.83
CA GLU A 82 1.24 -3.32 -0.16
C GLU A 82 1.06 -4.40 0.91
N THR A 83 0.20 -4.09 1.88
CA THR A 83 -0.10 -4.95 3.03
C THR A 83 1.16 -5.25 3.84
N ILE A 84 2.09 -4.29 3.96
CA ILE A 84 3.34 -4.47 4.68
C ILE A 84 3.08 -4.43 6.21
N PRO A 85 3.31 -5.52 6.97
CA PRO A 85 2.97 -5.61 8.38
C PRO A 85 4.15 -5.33 9.32
N ARG A 86 5.33 -4.96 8.77
CA ARG A 86 6.56 -4.83 9.54
C ARG A 86 7.41 -3.63 9.14
N LEU A 87 8.06 -3.02 10.13
CA LEU A 87 8.97 -1.89 9.95
C LEU A 87 10.24 -2.30 9.19
N GLU A 88 10.84 -3.46 9.50
CA GLU A 88 12.04 -3.91 8.78
C GLU A 88 11.79 -4.10 7.28
N GLU A 89 10.58 -4.50 6.91
CA GLU A 89 10.20 -4.68 5.52
C GLU A 89 9.97 -3.33 4.82
N VAL A 90 9.44 -2.32 5.51
CA VAL A 90 9.39 -0.94 4.99
C VAL A 90 10.79 -0.42 4.68
N VAL A 91 11.75 -0.66 5.57
CA VAL A 91 13.17 -0.27 5.36
C VAL A 91 13.76 -1.02 4.17
N ALA A 92 13.52 -2.32 4.07
CA ALA A 92 13.97 -3.15 2.95
C ALA A 92 13.44 -2.65 1.60
N VAL A 93 12.13 -2.40 1.51
CA VAL A 93 11.47 -1.90 0.28
C VAL A 93 12.12 -0.59 -0.18
N ARG A 94 12.41 0.33 0.73
CA ARG A 94 13.11 1.57 0.37
C ARG A 94 14.51 1.33 -0.14
N ALA A 95 15.26 0.44 0.49
CA ALA A 95 16.60 0.09 0.04
C ALA A 95 16.58 -0.51 -1.37
N VAL A 96 15.61 -1.38 -1.68
CA VAL A 96 15.45 -1.93 -3.04
C VAL A 96 15.18 -0.84 -4.06
N MET A 97 14.22 0.05 -3.78
CA MET A 97 13.83 1.11 -4.72
C MET A 97 14.94 2.16 -4.94
N ASP A 98 15.78 2.39 -3.93
CA ASP A 98 16.93 3.29 -4.00
C ASP A 98 18.09 2.70 -4.83
N LYS A 99 18.22 1.36 -4.84
CA LYS A 99 19.27 0.62 -5.54
C LYS A 99 18.90 0.16 -6.95
N LEU A 100 17.74 0.57 -7.47
CA LEU A 100 17.36 0.22 -8.84
C LEU A 100 18.38 0.79 -9.84
N PRO A 101 18.75 0.04 -10.90
CA PRO A 101 19.63 0.54 -11.93
C PRO A 101 19.08 1.78 -12.64
N GLU A 102 19.98 2.59 -13.19
CA GLU A 102 19.62 3.71 -14.05
C GLU A 102 18.73 3.26 -15.22
N GLY A 103 17.64 3.97 -15.46
CA GLY A 103 16.62 3.64 -16.46
C GLY A 103 15.54 2.67 -15.97
N MET A 104 15.68 2.10 -14.76
CA MET A 104 14.66 1.26 -14.13
C MET A 104 13.89 1.98 -13.02
N GLU A 105 14.14 3.27 -12.79
CA GLU A 105 13.46 4.05 -11.76
C GLU A 105 11.96 4.08 -12.03
N ARG A 106 11.17 3.86 -10.98
CA ARG A 106 9.71 4.00 -11.00
C ARG A 106 9.25 4.75 -9.76
N ASP A 107 8.16 5.49 -9.90
CA ASP A 107 7.44 5.96 -8.73
C ASP A 107 6.85 4.76 -8.01
N TYR A 108 6.72 4.86 -6.69
CA TYR A 108 6.21 3.77 -5.89
C TYR A 108 5.48 4.29 -4.67
N TRP A 109 4.63 3.45 -4.10
CA TRP A 109 4.07 3.70 -2.78
C TRP A 109 4.29 2.53 -1.85
N ILE A 110 4.22 2.82 -0.55
CA ILE A 110 4.22 1.82 0.51
C ILE A 110 2.91 1.97 1.29
N SER A 111 2.10 0.92 1.32
CA SER A 111 0.93 0.84 2.19
C SER A 111 1.06 -0.29 3.21
N CYS A 112 0.73 0.04 4.45
CA CYS A 112 0.79 -0.88 5.57
C CYS A 112 -0.60 -1.36 5.98
N VAL A 113 -0.63 -2.45 6.75
CA VAL A 113 -1.85 -3.04 7.31
C VAL A 113 -1.90 -2.87 8.83
N PHE A 114 -3.08 -2.54 9.36
CA PHE A 114 -3.30 -2.29 10.79
C PHE A 114 -4.47 -3.13 11.31
N PRO A 115 -4.31 -4.46 11.43
CA PRO A 115 -5.44 -5.37 11.64
C PRO A 115 -5.94 -5.44 13.09
N GLY A 116 -5.11 -5.10 14.08
CA GLY A 116 -5.51 -5.06 15.49
C GLY A 116 -6.37 -3.85 15.83
N GLU A 117 -6.82 -3.71 17.07
CA GLU A 117 -7.62 -2.55 17.49
C GLU A 117 -6.80 -1.27 17.64
N ARG A 118 -5.50 -1.40 17.92
CA ARG A 118 -4.57 -0.26 18.03
C ARG A 118 -4.09 0.21 16.65
N ASN A 119 -3.67 1.46 16.55
CA ASN A 119 -3.01 2.01 15.37
C ASN A 119 -1.52 1.67 15.39
N ARG A 120 -1.22 0.36 15.29
CA ARG A 120 0.13 -0.18 15.24
C ARG A 120 0.22 -1.25 14.17
N LEU A 121 1.41 -1.40 13.59
CA LEU A 121 1.70 -2.58 12.77
C LEU A 121 1.66 -3.85 13.64
N PRO A 122 1.46 -5.02 13.03
CA PRO A 122 1.55 -6.30 13.72
C PRO A 122 2.84 -6.53 14.52
N ASP A 123 3.98 -5.99 14.08
CA ASP A 123 5.24 -6.04 14.83
C ASP A 123 5.30 -5.11 16.07
N GLY A 124 4.27 -4.30 16.29
CA GLY A 124 4.16 -3.35 17.41
C GLY A 124 4.56 -1.92 17.08
N SER A 125 5.13 -1.66 15.89
CA SER A 125 5.57 -0.33 15.48
C SER A 125 4.43 0.69 15.43
N THR A 126 4.69 1.90 15.90
CA THR A 126 3.78 3.05 15.81
C THR A 126 3.68 3.58 14.39
N VAL A 127 2.58 4.27 14.07
CA VAL A 127 2.45 5.02 12.80
C VAL A 127 3.62 5.99 12.60
N ARG A 128 4.06 6.69 13.66
CA ARG A 128 5.19 7.63 13.59
C ARG A 128 6.51 6.96 13.21
N GLU A 129 6.82 5.79 13.78
CA GLU A 129 7.99 5.00 13.41
C GLU A 129 7.92 4.55 11.95
N VAL A 130 6.75 4.09 11.51
CA VAL A 130 6.51 3.63 10.14
C VAL A 130 6.68 4.77 9.13
N VAL A 131 6.06 5.92 9.36
CA VAL A 131 6.19 7.10 8.47
C VAL A 131 7.64 7.58 8.42
N ARG A 132 8.35 7.57 9.56
CA ARG A 132 9.78 7.90 9.58
C ARG A 132 10.60 6.91 8.77
N ALA A 133 10.31 5.61 8.85
CA ALA A 133 10.95 4.61 8.01
C ALA A 133 10.62 4.79 6.52
N MET A 134 9.39 5.18 6.18
CA MET A 134 8.95 5.43 4.80
C MET A 134 9.60 6.69 4.18
N LEU A 135 9.81 7.75 4.95
CA LEU A 135 10.14 9.08 4.39
C LEU A 135 11.46 9.70 4.86
N GLY A 136 12.02 9.22 5.98
CA GLY A 136 13.24 9.77 6.57
C GLY A 136 14.53 9.38 5.83
N GLY A 137 15.67 9.92 6.24
CA GLY A 137 16.97 9.59 5.65
C GLY A 137 17.14 10.08 4.20
N GLU A 138 18.17 9.55 3.54
CA GLU A 138 18.63 10.00 2.22
C GLU A 138 18.13 9.15 1.05
N ALA A 139 17.68 7.91 1.32
CA ALA A 139 17.14 7.03 0.28
C ALA A 139 15.95 7.68 -0.44
N ARG A 140 15.77 7.34 -1.72
CA ARG A 140 14.63 7.78 -2.54
C ARG A 140 13.33 7.61 -1.73
N ARG A 141 12.49 8.65 -1.76
CA ARG A 141 11.19 8.64 -1.07
C ARG A 141 10.12 8.01 -1.98
N PRO A 142 9.14 7.30 -1.41
CA PRO A 142 7.96 6.90 -2.15
C PRO A 142 7.17 8.13 -2.59
N ARG A 143 6.47 8.01 -3.72
CA ARG A 143 5.49 9.00 -4.20
C ARG A 143 4.26 9.04 -3.30
N GLY A 144 3.92 7.92 -2.67
CA GLY A 144 2.77 7.81 -1.78
C GLY A 144 3.01 6.91 -0.57
N ILE A 145 2.32 7.19 0.52
CA ILE A 145 2.29 6.32 1.70
C ILE A 145 0.86 6.16 2.20
N GLY A 146 0.57 5.05 2.87
CA GLY A 146 -0.69 4.96 3.59
C GLY A 146 -1.09 3.55 4.01
N VAL A 147 -2.36 3.23 3.80
CA VAL A 147 -3.03 2.11 4.45
C VAL A 147 -3.86 1.32 3.45
N ASN A 148 -3.75 0.01 3.53
CA ASN A 148 -4.62 -0.91 2.81
C ASN A 148 -5.03 -2.12 3.64
N CYS A 149 -6.06 -2.81 3.14
CA CYS A 149 -6.61 -4.06 3.73
C CYS A 149 -6.82 -3.97 5.25
N THR A 150 -7.23 -2.79 5.68
CA THR A 150 -7.55 -2.43 7.06
C THR A 150 -9.00 -2.00 7.08
N ARG A 151 -9.72 -2.34 8.16
CA ARG A 151 -11.13 -1.98 8.31
C ARG A 151 -11.35 -0.48 8.10
N VAL A 152 -12.30 -0.14 7.25
CA VAL A 152 -12.59 1.25 6.85
C VAL A 152 -12.84 2.18 8.05
N GLY A 153 -13.43 1.67 9.14
CA GLY A 153 -13.68 2.43 10.37
C GLY A 153 -12.41 2.92 11.10
N LYS A 154 -11.25 2.27 10.90
CA LYS A 154 -9.98 2.70 11.49
C LYS A 154 -9.26 3.79 10.70
N VAL A 155 -9.63 3.96 9.43
CA VAL A 155 -8.85 4.77 8.47
C VAL A 155 -8.73 6.22 8.91
N GLU A 156 -9.79 6.86 9.41
CA GLU A 156 -9.72 8.26 9.87
C GLU A 156 -8.66 8.47 10.96
N GLY A 157 -8.63 7.59 11.97
CA GLY A 157 -7.66 7.68 13.07
C GLY A 157 -6.23 7.48 12.57
N LEU A 158 -6.02 6.52 11.68
CA LEU A 158 -4.72 6.27 11.06
C LEU A 158 -4.27 7.46 10.22
N VAL A 159 -5.13 8.02 9.38
CA VAL A 159 -4.80 9.17 8.52
C VAL A 159 -4.31 10.36 9.36
N ARG A 160 -4.93 10.64 10.50
CA ARG A 160 -4.48 11.71 11.41
C ARG A 160 -3.08 11.46 11.96
N GLU A 161 -2.77 10.23 12.37
CA GLU A 161 -1.43 9.90 12.86
C GLU A 161 -0.38 9.95 11.72
N PHE A 162 -0.76 9.58 10.50
CA PHE A 162 0.08 9.75 9.30
C PHE A 162 0.36 11.23 9.04
N GLU A 163 -0.67 12.07 9.10
CA GLU A 163 -0.57 13.52 8.93
C GLU A 163 0.36 14.15 9.96
N ASP A 164 0.18 13.84 11.24
CA ASP A 164 1.04 14.33 12.31
C ASP A 164 2.51 13.97 12.06
N ALA A 165 2.78 12.74 11.65
CA ALA A 165 4.13 12.28 11.34
C ALA A 165 4.73 12.93 10.09
N VAL A 166 3.94 13.15 9.04
CA VAL A 166 4.38 13.86 7.82
C VAL A 166 4.68 15.33 8.13
N CYS A 167 3.83 15.98 8.92
CA CYS A 167 4.04 17.36 9.35
C CYS A 167 5.30 17.52 10.21
N GLU A 168 5.57 16.60 11.14
CA GLU A 168 6.82 16.59 11.92
C GLU A 168 8.08 16.47 11.07
N LEU A 169 8.00 15.79 9.92
CA LEU A 169 9.10 15.69 8.96
C LEU A 169 9.18 16.90 8.02
N GLY A 170 8.24 17.83 8.08
CA GLY A 170 8.19 18.99 7.18
C GLY A 170 7.86 18.63 5.73
N LEU A 171 7.11 17.54 5.51
CA LEU A 171 6.82 16.97 4.18
C LEU A 171 5.36 17.16 3.74
N SER A 172 4.64 18.10 4.36
CA SER A 172 3.25 18.41 4.00
C SER A 172 3.15 18.80 2.51
N GLY A 173 2.32 18.08 1.77
CA GLY A 173 2.12 18.30 0.33
C GLY A 173 3.28 17.83 -0.56
N GLU A 174 4.24 17.07 -0.04
CA GLU A 174 5.35 16.48 -0.81
C GLU A 174 5.11 15.00 -1.15
N VAL A 175 4.15 14.36 -0.47
CA VAL A 175 3.85 12.92 -0.60
C VAL A 175 2.35 12.72 -0.76
N ALA A 176 1.93 11.75 -1.57
CA ALA A 176 0.52 11.38 -1.72
C ALA A 176 0.05 10.51 -0.55
N LEU A 177 -1.22 10.67 -0.16
CA LEU A 177 -1.90 9.73 0.72
C LEU A 177 -2.45 8.57 -0.10
N VAL A 178 -2.27 7.34 0.35
CA VAL A 178 -2.75 6.14 -0.33
C VAL A 178 -3.71 5.36 0.57
N LEU A 179 -4.98 5.25 0.17
CA LEU A 179 -6.04 4.61 0.95
C LEU A 179 -6.81 3.59 0.13
N TYR A 180 -6.73 2.32 0.51
CA TYR A 180 -7.61 1.30 -0.07
C TYR A 180 -7.99 0.25 0.97
N PRO A 181 -8.91 0.61 1.90
CA PRO A 181 -9.34 -0.27 2.97
C PRO A 181 -10.12 -1.48 2.43
N ASP A 182 -10.31 -2.48 3.30
CA ASP A 182 -11.21 -3.58 2.98
C ASP A 182 -12.68 -3.09 2.88
N GLY A 183 -13.48 -3.86 2.15
CA GLY A 183 -14.91 -3.68 1.96
C GLY A 183 -15.74 -4.55 2.89
N THR A 184 -15.19 -4.94 4.05
CA THR A 184 -15.89 -5.84 4.96
C THR A 184 -16.93 -5.08 5.76
N ARG A 185 -17.93 -5.80 6.24
CA ARG A 185 -19.02 -5.30 7.06
C ARG A 185 -18.92 -5.92 8.46
N GLY A 186 -17.74 -5.79 9.06
CA GLY A 186 -17.44 -6.31 10.40
C GLY A 186 -16.76 -7.68 10.42
N GLU A 187 -16.50 -8.29 9.26
CA GLU A 187 -15.72 -9.53 9.19
C GLU A 187 -14.21 -9.30 9.37
N VAL A 188 -13.53 -10.32 9.88
CA VAL A 188 -12.07 -10.41 10.00
C VAL A 188 -11.56 -11.58 9.21
N TYR A 189 -10.44 -11.39 8.51
CA TYR A 189 -9.80 -12.45 7.77
C TYR A 189 -9.03 -13.38 8.71
N ASN A 190 -9.38 -14.66 8.70
CA ASN A 190 -8.68 -15.70 9.43
C ASN A 190 -7.65 -16.36 8.48
N THR A 191 -6.36 -16.15 8.74
CA THR A 191 -5.27 -16.66 7.89
C THR A 191 -5.09 -18.18 7.98
N SER A 192 -5.66 -18.84 8.99
CA SER A 192 -5.61 -20.29 9.15
C SER A 192 -6.68 -20.99 8.30
N THR A 193 -7.91 -20.49 8.36
CA THR A 193 -9.05 -21.02 7.57
C THR A 193 -9.11 -20.43 6.16
N LYS A 194 -8.45 -19.29 5.93
CA LYS A 194 -8.56 -18.46 4.71
C LYS A 194 -9.98 -17.96 4.46
N GLU A 195 -10.75 -17.79 5.53
CA GLU A 195 -12.14 -17.34 5.48
C GLU A 195 -12.33 -16.01 6.21
N TRP A 196 -13.43 -15.32 5.90
CA TRP A 196 -13.84 -14.11 6.59
C TRP A 196 -14.88 -14.48 7.64
N GLU A 197 -14.57 -14.18 8.90
CA GLU A 197 -15.38 -14.56 10.06
C GLU A 197 -16.00 -13.29 10.66
N LYS A 198 -17.32 -13.30 10.93
CA LYS A 198 -17.96 -12.23 11.68
C LYS A 198 -17.54 -12.31 13.14
N ILE A 199 -17.11 -11.19 13.71
CA ILE A 199 -16.94 -11.10 15.16
C ILE A 199 -18.32 -10.91 15.79
N GLU A 200 -18.69 -11.80 16.72
CA GLU A 200 -19.91 -11.65 17.50
C GLU A 200 -19.89 -10.31 18.26
N GLY A 201 -20.96 -9.51 18.14
CA GLY A 201 -21.12 -8.24 18.84
C GLY A 201 -20.64 -6.98 18.10
N VAL A 202 -20.16 -7.10 16.86
CA VAL A 202 -19.90 -5.93 15.99
C VAL A 202 -21.13 -5.69 15.11
N GLU A 203 -21.85 -4.58 15.36
CA GLU A 203 -22.98 -4.18 14.52
C GLU A 203 -22.50 -3.79 13.10
N GLU A 204 -23.28 -4.19 12.11
CA GLU A 204 -23.05 -3.84 10.72
C GLU A 204 -23.24 -2.33 10.56
N SER A 205 -22.27 -1.62 9.97
CA SER A 205 -22.43 -0.19 9.73
C SER A 205 -23.58 0.05 8.76
N GLU A 206 -24.52 0.94 9.12
CA GLU A 206 -25.57 1.40 8.20
C GLU A 206 -25.01 2.27 7.06
N VAL A 207 -23.77 2.77 7.21
CA VAL A 207 -23.09 3.61 6.24
C VAL A 207 -22.41 2.74 5.19
N SER A 208 -22.66 3.03 3.91
CA SER A 208 -22.02 2.33 2.80
C SER A 208 -20.49 2.53 2.79
N TRP A 209 -19.75 1.51 2.33
CA TRP A 209 -18.28 1.56 2.25
C TRP A 209 -17.79 2.79 1.46
N ASP A 210 -18.40 3.08 0.32
CA ASP A 210 -18.02 4.22 -0.52
C ASP A 210 -18.22 5.56 0.19
N GLU A 211 -19.24 5.67 1.04
CA GLU A 211 -19.50 6.86 1.85
C GLU A 211 -18.48 7.02 2.98
N MET A 212 -18.14 5.94 3.67
CA MET A 212 -17.11 5.98 4.71
C MET A 212 -15.74 6.38 4.12
N VAL A 213 -15.35 5.77 3.01
CA VAL A 213 -14.11 6.09 2.30
C VAL A 213 -14.13 7.52 1.78
N PHE A 214 -15.22 7.96 1.16
CA PHE A 214 -15.38 9.36 0.72
C PHE A 214 -15.22 10.35 1.88
N GLY A 215 -15.86 10.08 3.03
CA GLY A 215 -15.71 10.91 4.22
C GLY A 215 -14.27 11.00 4.74
N ASN A 216 -13.51 9.89 4.69
CA ASN A 216 -12.08 9.92 5.01
C ASN A 216 -11.29 10.81 4.05
N VAL A 217 -11.55 10.71 2.74
CA VAL A 217 -10.90 11.53 1.72
C VAL A 217 -11.22 13.01 1.90
N GLN A 218 -12.50 13.35 2.11
CA GLN A 218 -12.93 14.73 2.29
C GLN A 218 -12.25 15.36 3.50
N ARG A 219 -12.30 14.71 4.67
CA ARG A 219 -11.65 15.22 5.88
C ARG A 219 -10.14 15.34 5.74
N ALA A 220 -9.48 14.41 5.03
CA ALA A 220 -8.05 14.49 4.75
C ALA A 220 -7.71 15.67 3.82
N ARG A 221 -8.54 15.96 2.81
CA ARG A 221 -8.41 17.15 1.96
C ARG A 221 -8.60 18.44 2.75
N ASP A 222 -9.63 18.50 3.60
CA ASP A 222 -9.94 19.68 4.41
C ASP A 222 -8.79 20.06 5.36
N ARG A 223 -8.05 19.07 5.87
CA ARG A 223 -6.86 19.28 6.70
C ARG A 223 -5.65 19.77 5.91
N GLY A 224 -5.63 19.61 4.59
CA GLY A 224 -4.65 20.24 3.69
C GLY A 224 -3.22 19.69 3.74
N VAL A 225 -2.97 18.58 4.47
CA VAL A 225 -1.64 17.96 4.54
C VAL A 225 -1.27 17.23 3.24
N TRP A 226 -2.27 16.72 2.53
CA TRP A 226 -2.10 15.91 1.31
C TRP A 226 -2.54 16.70 0.08
N LYS A 227 -1.63 16.92 -0.87
CA LYS A 227 -1.99 17.50 -2.18
C LYS A 227 -2.58 16.47 -3.14
N GLU A 228 -2.16 15.22 -3.00
CA GLU A 228 -2.58 14.09 -3.83
C GLU A 228 -3.08 12.96 -2.92
N ILE A 229 -4.20 12.34 -3.32
CA ILE A 229 -4.78 11.19 -2.61
C ILE A 229 -5.13 10.11 -3.63
N PHE A 230 -4.50 8.94 -3.52
CA PHE A 230 -4.88 7.74 -4.23
C PHE A 230 -5.86 6.95 -3.37
N VAL A 231 -7.06 6.70 -3.90
CA VAL A 231 -8.11 6.02 -3.16
C VAL A 231 -8.70 4.87 -3.96
N GLY A 232 -8.92 3.74 -3.30
CA GLY A 232 -9.43 2.52 -3.90
C GLY A 232 -10.00 1.55 -2.86
N GLY A 233 -9.97 0.26 -3.17
CA GLY A 233 -10.46 -0.80 -2.28
C GLY A 233 -9.57 -2.04 -2.29
N CYS A 234 -9.51 -2.75 -1.15
CA CYS A 234 -8.84 -4.04 -1.01
C CYS A 234 -9.87 -5.19 -0.97
N CYS A 235 -9.78 -6.10 0.00
CA CYS A 235 -10.59 -7.31 0.08
C CYS A 235 -12.08 -6.98 0.12
N LYS A 236 -12.91 -7.80 -0.53
CA LYS A 236 -14.38 -7.65 -0.58
C LYS A 236 -14.90 -6.36 -1.24
N THR A 237 -14.02 -5.50 -1.74
CA THR A 237 -14.43 -4.40 -2.62
C THR A 237 -14.72 -4.92 -4.02
N THR A 238 -15.54 -4.18 -4.77
CA THR A 238 -16.04 -4.60 -6.09
C THR A 238 -16.03 -3.40 -7.03
N PRO A 239 -16.14 -3.61 -8.36
CA PRO A 239 -16.26 -2.49 -9.29
C PRO A 239 -17.43 -1.54 -9.00
N ASP A 240 -18.54 -2.03 -8.42
CA ASP A 240 -19.67 -1.19 -8.01
C ASP A 240 -19.30 -0.24 -6.86
N HIS A 241 -18.55 -0.73 -5.87
CA HIS A 241 -18.01 0.12 -4.81
C HIS A 241 -17.14 1.24 -5.37
N ILE A 242 -16.24 0.93 -6.31
CA ILE A 242 -15.37 1.92 -6.95
C ILE A 242 -16.17 2.91 -7.80
N ALA A 243 -17.20 2.46 -8.52
CA ALA A 243 -18.06 3.34 -9.32
C ALA A 243 -18.83 4.34 -8.45
N LYS A 244 -19.36 3.91 -7.30
CA LYS A 244 -20.02 4.77 -6.32
C LYS A 244 -19.05 5.77 -5.70
N LEU A 245 -17.87 5.31 -5.29
CA LEU A 245 -16.82 6.18 -4.74
C LEU A 245 -16.38 7.24 -5.76
N ARG A 246 -16.12 6.84 -7.02
CA ARG A 246 -15.79 7.76 -8.11
C ARG A 246 -16.87 8.84 -8.22
N LYS A 247 -18.14 8.46 -8.32
CA LYS A 247 -19.27 9.40 -8.43
C LYS A 247 -19.25 10.46 -7.32
N ARG A 248 -19.07 10.06 -6.06
CA ARG A 248 -18.97 11.00 -4.93
C ARG A 248 -17.80 11.97 -5.06
N ILE A 249 -16.65 11.49 -5.55
CA ILE A 249 -15.46 12.34 -5.78
C ILE A 249 -15.71 13.33 -6.93
N ASP A 250 -16.32 12.93 -8.06
CA ASP A 250 -16.68 13.89 -9.13
C ASP A 250 -17.60 14.99 -8.61
N GLU A 251 -18.59 14.63 -7.80
CA GLU A 251 -19.58 15.57 -7.27
C GLU A 251 -18.96 16.59 -6.31
N MET A 252 -17.89 16.20 -5.59
CA MET A 252 -17.12 17.09 -4.73
C MET A 252 -16.26 18.09 -5.52
N ASP A 253 -15.61 17.66 -6.61
CA ASP A 253 -14.71 18.51 -7.41
C ASP A 253 -15.46 19.55 -8.29
N VAL A 254 -16.80 19.52 -8.29
CA VAL A 254 -17.67 20.46 -9.04
C VAL A 254 -18.08 21.68 -8.18
N ILE A 255 -17.83 21.64 -6.87
CA ILE A 255 -18.15 22.71 -5.90
C ILE A 255 -16.91 23.54 -5.61
#